data_AF-A0AA36ICW9-F1
#
_entry.id   AF-A0AA36ICW9-F1
#
_cell.length_a   1.000
_cell.length_b   1.000
_cell.length_c   1.000
_cell.angle_alpha   90.00
_cell.angle_beta   90.00
_cell.angle_gamma   90.00
#
_symmetry.space_group_name_H-M   'P 1'
#
loop_
_entity.id
_entity.type
_entity.pdbx_description
1 polymer ?
#
loop_
_entity_poly.entity_id
_entity_poly.type
_entity_poly.pdbx_seq_one_letter_code
_entity_poly.pdbx_strand_id
1 'polypeptide(L)'
;MPDPEIMWLMDRESGPGVASTYSKISRVSGDVKVFEWEQLGEPIFVFGYTAMVVGRQCLVLVVIALQVFSTRVQRFLQQAQVKNYLMQCDEEAIGVFQDVVCETTKAFVRCFPVVSILVAVVVASQLILCQRLFYLMIRNGVLVDFQNLSPFKDPLFWWVLVNGVLAMSHFGFHMLVAEQMHIGKDNLENVVASLKQDAIFFGLPAMFYVVFLYLSYDVEWLLLPLSKFWEADPEWAYRTSRDLVFVTENVACKASLEDPGSIQDVAEAIVRVTRSYDEMEESENHSPSNGQQKRQFWVSEKRQQKLHGPDCQDCTHHHAPARQGWIKRAWIAKLLLDNKLVARDAKCQSFQCWWLTWITISVLMCIGAIALLVMQLKNDVEDILAGHGEDYVAVTVIGINVVAMLAVLSFYMAELLFHW
;
A
#
# COMPACT_ATOMS: atom_id res chain seq x y z
N MET A 1 19.52 -59.38 -33.94
CA MET A 1 20.54 -59.08 -34.97
C MET A 1 20.10 -57.80 -35.65
N PRO A 2 20.93 -56.76 -35.67
CA PRO A 2 20.57 -55.44 -36.20
C PRO A 2 20.77 -55.41 -37.72
N ASP A 3 20.07 -54.51 -38.42
CA ASP A 3 20.57 -53.98 -39.69
C ASP A 3 20.34 -52.46 -39.79
N PRO A 4 21.28 -51.70 -40.36
CA PRO A 4 21.40 -50.25 -40.24
C PRO A 4 21.07 -49.53 -41.57
N GLU A 5 20.00 -48.75 -41.61
CA GLU A 5 19.79 -47.74 -42.65
C GLU A 5 19.20 -46.48 -42.05
N ILE A 6 20.04 -45.74 -41.31
CA ILE A 6 19.88 -44.31 -41.07
C ILE A 6 21.24 -43.67 -41.34
N MET A 7 21.46 -43.25 -42.58
CA MET A 7 22.38 -42.15 -42.88
C MET A 7 22.14 -41.70 -44.33
N TRP A 8 22.04 -40.39 -44.52
CA TRP A 8 21.93 -39.67 -45.81
C TRP A 8 20.52 -39.49 -46.37
N LEU A 9 19.85 -38.44 -45.88
CA LEU A 9 19.24 -37.41 -46.71
C LEU A 9 18.98 -36.16 -45.85
N MET A 10 20.06 -35.45 -45.52
CA MET A 10 20.02 -33.99 -45.49
C MET A 10 20.29 -33.54 -46.92
N ASP A 11 19.40 -32.75 -47.52
CA ASP A 11 19.76 -31.37 -47.86
C ASP A 11 18.60 -30.59 -48.48
N ARG A 12 18.62 -29.27 -48.23
CA ARG A 12 17.85 -28.19 -48.88
C ARG A 12 16.37 -28.03 -48.50
N GLU A 13 16.14 -27.16 -47.52
CA GLU A 13 15.52 -25.85 -47.84
C GLU A 13 15.89 -24.81 -46.77
N SER A 14 16.69 -23.85 -47.20
CA SER A 14 17.18 -22.69 -46.46
C SER A 14 16.29 -21.48 -46.73
N GLY A 15 15.66 -20.95 -45.68
CA GLY A 15 15.08 -19.61 -45.64
C GLY A 15 15.24 -19.01 -44.24
N PRO A 16 15.77 -17.78 -44.07
CA PRO A 16 15.91 -17.14 -42.77
C PRO A 16 14.56 -16.55 -42.37
N GLY A 17 13.76 -17.36 -41.69
CA GLY A 17 12.50 -16.95 -41.05
C GLY A 17 12.54 -17.25 -39.56
N VAL A 18 13.40 -16.56 -38.80
CA VAL A 18 13.42 -16.63 -37.32
C VAL A 18 12.33 -15.73 -36.75
N ALA A 19 11.10 -15.95 -37.19
CA ALA A 19 9.92 -15.39 -36.59
C ALA A 19 8.85 -16.49 -36.55
N SER A 20 8.36 -16.78 -35.33
CA SER A 20 7.23 -17.66 -35.07
C SER A 20 7.49 -19.17 -34.97
N THR A 21 8.40 -19.58 -34.07
CA THR A 21 8.40 -20.96 -33.55
C THR A 21 7.76 -21.06 -32.15
N TYR A 22 7.55 -19.94 -31.46
CA TYR A 22 6.93 -19.93 -30.12
C TYR A 22 5.39 -19.81 -30.13
N SER A 23 4.74 -19.50 -31.27
CA SER A 23 3.27 -19.48 -31.34
C SER A 23 2.63 -20.87 -31.51
N LYS A 24 3.43 -21.95 -31.50
CA LYS A 24 2.98 -23.31 -31.83
C LYS A 24 3.02 -24.28 -30.64
N ILE A 25 3.09 -23.77 -29.40
CA ILE A 25 3.00 -24.56 -28.17
C ILE A 25 1.53 -24.77 -27.70
N SER A 26 0.55 -24.06 -28.25
CA SER A 26 -0.81 -24.06 -27.69
C SER A 26 -1.87 -24.46 -28.71
N ARG A 27 -2.11 -25.78 -28.83
CA ARG A 27 -3.44 -26.35 -29.14
C ARG A 27 -3.56 -27.87 -28.98
N VAL A 28 -2.75 -28.49 -28.12
CA VAL A 28 -3.17 -29.77 -27.53
C VAL A 28 -4.15 -29.41 -26.43
N SER A 29 -5.42 -29.77 -26.60
CA SER A 29 -6.51 -29.59 -25.62
C SER A 29 -6.30 -30.50 -24.41
N GLY A 30 -5.12 -30.45 -23.80
CA GLY A 30 -4.90 -31.00 -22.46
C GLY A 30 -5.55 -30.04 -21.48
N ASP A 31 -6.29 -30.59 -20.51
CA ASP A 31 -6.91 -29.82 -19.45
C ASP A 31 -5.88 -28.87 -18.84
N VAL A 32 -6.13 -27.57 -18.95
CA VAL A 32 -5.29 -26.53 -18.34
C VAL A 32 -5.36 -26.77 -16.84
N LYS A 33 -4.29 -27.31 -16.25
CA LYS A 33 -4.19 -27.46 -14.80
C LYS A 33 -4.30 -26.08 -14.17
N VAL A 34 -5.38 -25.83 -13.44
CA VAL A 34 -5.56 -24.63 -12.63
C VAL A 34 -4.91 -24.88 -11.28
N PHE A 35 -3.92 -24.08 -10.92
CA PHE A 35 -3.23 -24.25 -9.64
C PHE A 35 -4.00 -23.55 -8.51
N GLU A 36 -3.93 -24.07 -7.29
CA GLU A 36 -4.59 -23.46 -6.12
C GLU A 36 -4.09 -22.03 -5.87
N TRP A 37 -2.79 -21.77 -6.08
CA TRP A 37 -2.22 -20.43 -5.92
C TRP A 37 -2.74 -19.43 -6.96
N GLU A 38 -3.21 -19.88 -8.14
CA GLU A 38 -3.84 -18.97 -9.12
C GLU A 38 -5.15 -18.39 -8.55
N GLN A 39 -5.83 -19.14 -7.68
CA GLN A 39 -7.03 -18.65 -7.00
C GLN A 39 -6.71 -17.50 -6.03
N LEU A 40 -5.52 -17.46 -5.44
CA LEU A 40 -5.09 -16.35 -4.59
C LEU A 40 -4.95 -15.04 -5.37
N GLY A 41 -4.68 -15.13 -6.67
CA GLY A 41 -4.64 -13.98 -7.56
C GLY A 41 -6.02 -13.54 -8.03
N GLU A 42 -7.08 -14.35 -7.90
CA GLU A 42 -8.43 -14.00 -8.34
C GLU A 42 -8.97 -12.78 -7.57
N PRO A 43 -9.72 -11.87 -8.23
CA PRO A 43 -10.11 -10.60 -7.63
C PRO A 43 -10.75 -10.77 -6.25
N ILE A 44 -11.77 -11.63 -6.15
CA ILE A 44 -12.51 -11.84 -4.90
C ILE A 44 -11.62 -12.28 -3.73
N PHE A 45 -10.59 -13.08 -3.99
CA PHE A 45 -9.67 -13.54 -2.96
C PHE A 45 -8.71 -12.43 -2.55
N VAL A 46 -8.15 -11.67 -3.49
CA VAL A 46 -7.27 -10.51 -3.21
C VAL A 46 -8.02 -9.46 -2.37
N PHE A 47 -9.24 -9.10 -2.78
CA PHE A 47 -10.07 -8.15 -2.04
C PHE A 47 -10.50 -8.71 -0.69
N GLY A 48 -10.98 -9.96 -0.62
CA GLY A 48 -11.41 -10.58 0.62
C GLY A 48 -10.29 -10.73 1.64
N TYR A 49 -9.10 -11.15 1.19
CA TYR A 49 -7.92 -11.26 2.03
C TYR A 49 -7.46 -9.89 2.55
N THR A 50 -7.32 -8.90 1.65
CA THR A 50 -6.91 -7.54 2.07
C THR A 50 -7.95 -6.91 3.00
N ALA A 51 -9.24 -7.07 2.70
CA ALA A 51 -10.33 -6.59 3.54
C ALA A 51 -10.31 -7.26 4.93
N MET A 52 -9.95 -8.54 5.03
CA MET A 52 -9.80 -9.21 6.32
C MET A 52 -8.60 -8.66 7.12
N VAL A 53 -7.44 -8.52 6.46
CA VAL A 53 -6.20 -8.05 7.08
C VAL A 53 -6.34 -6.59 7.55
N VAL A 54 -6.77 -5.70 6.67
CA VAL A 54 -6.87 -4.27 6.96
C VAL A 54 -8.19 -3.92 7.64
N GLY A 55 -9.29 -4.56 7.27
CA GLY A 55 -10.61 -4.27 7.82
C GLY A 55 -10.72 -4.52 9.32
N ARG A 56 -9.99 -5.52 9.88
CA ARG A 56 -9.89 -5.68 11.33
C ARG A 56 -9.29 -4.44 12.01
N GLN A 57 -8.24 -3.86 11.42
CA GLN A 57 -7.58 -2.66 11.94
C GLN A 57 -8.48 -1.43 11.79
N CYS A 58 -9.10 -1.26 10.61
CA CYS A 58 -10.06 -0.19 10.39
C CYS A 58 -11.25 -0.27 11.35
N LEU A 59 -11.76 -1.47 11.64
CA LEU A 59 -12.86 -1.65 12.60
C LEU A 59 -12.45 -1.20 14.01
N VAL A 60 -11.24 -1.57 14.46
CA VAL A 60 -10.71 -1.12 15.76
C VAL A 60 -10.58 0.41 15.78
N LEU A 61 -10.03 1.02 14.72
CA LEU A 61 -9.92 2.47 14.60
C LEU A 61 -11.28 3.18 14.53
N VAL A 62 -12.28 2.58 13.87
CA VAL A 62 -13.65 3.08 13.84
C VAL A 62 -14.26 3.03 15.23
N VAL A 63 -14.05 1.97 16.00
CA VAL A 63 -14.51 1.89 17.40
C VAL A 63 -13.86 2.99 18.24
N ILE A 64 -12.54 3.17 18.12
CA ILE A 64 -11.82 4.25 18.83
C ILE A 64 -12.34 5.62 18.41
N ALA A 65 -12.48 5.88 17.11
CA ALA A 65 -13.05 7.12 16.60
C ALA A 65 -14.45 7.33 17.20
N LEU A 66 -15.31 6.31 17.10
CA LEU A 66 -16.66 6.38 17.63
C LEU A 66 -16.68 6.70 19.11
N GLN A 67 -15.77 6.19 19.94
CA GLN A 67 -15.72 6.52 21.38
C GLN A 67 -15.11 7.90 21.67
N VAL A 68 -14.08 8.29 20.93
CA VAL A 68 -13.51 9.65 21.04
C VAL A 68 -14.56 10.69 20.66
N PHE A 69 -15.40 10.40 19.66
CA PHE A 69 -16.53 11.24 19.29
C PHE A 69 -17.83 10.90 20.05
N SER A 70 -17.91 9.77 20.77
CA SER A 70 -19.16 9.28 21.38
C SER A 70 -19.61 10.20 22.48
N THR A 71 -18.69 10.89 23.16
CA THR A 71 -19.08 11.89 24.16
C THR A 71 -20.03 12.93 23.59
N ARG A 72 -19.84 13.29 22.31
CA ARG A 72 -20.70 14.24 21.59
C ARG A 72 -21.84 13.55 20.85
N VAL A 73 -21.61 12.39 20.24
CA VAL A 73 -22.70 11.61 19.61
C VAL A 73 -23.73 11.15 20.64
N GLN A 74 -23.33 10.77 21.85
CA GLN A 74 -24.22 10.38 22.94
C GLN A 74 -24.98 11.58 23.52
N ARG A 75 -24.36 12.78 23.59
CA ARG A 75 -25.09 14.02 23.90
C ARG A 75 -26.19 14.27 22.86
N PHE A 76 -25.89 14.07 21.59
CA PHE A 76 -26.88 14.16 20.51
C PHE A 76 -27.98 13.08 20.63
N LEU A 77 -27.61 11.85 21.00
CA LEU A 77 -28.55 10.73 21.17
C LEU A 77 -29.30 10.73 22.53
N GLN A 78 -29.18 11.79 23.35
CA GLN A 78 -29.89 11.95 24.63
C GLN A 78 -29.76 10.74 25.61
N GLN A 79 -28.68 9.96 25.54
CA GLN A 79 -28.46 8.86 26.48
C GLN A 79 -27.69 9.34 27.72
N ALA A 80 -28.23 8.99 28.89
CA ALA A 80 -27.82 9.47 30.20
C ALA A 80 -26.36 9.17 30.57
N GLN A 81 -25.74 10.13 31.28
CA GLN A 81 -24.48 10.04 32.05
C GLN A 81 -23.27 9.59 31.23
N VAL A 82 -22.80 10.45 30.32
CA VAL A 82 -21.59 10.18 29.55
C VAL A 82 -20.35 10.59 30.34
N LYS A 83 -19.46 9.63 30.59
CA LYS A 83 -18.13 9.89 31.14
C LYS A 83 -17.28 10.63 30.10
N ASN A 84 -16.67 11.74 30.48
CA ASN A 84 -15.69 12.43 29.63
C ASN A 84 -14.38 11.63 29.65
N TYR A 85 -14.02 10.99 28.54
CA TYR A 85 -12.76 10.25 28.36
C TYR A 85 -11.55 11.16 28.15
N LEU A 86 -11.77 12.44 27.92
CA LEU A 86 -10.72 13.44 27.73
C LEU A 86 -10.75 14.39 28.91
N MET A 87 -9.58 14.72 29.44
CA MET A 87 -9.49 15.70 30.52
C MET A 87 -9.98 17.07 30.03
N GLN A 88 -10.60 17.82 30.93
CA GLN A 88 -10.91 19.22 30.69
C GLN A 88 -9.61 20.02 30.85
N CYS A 89 -9.29 20.82 29.84
CA CYS A 89 -8.19 21.76 29.90
C CYS A 89 -8.80 23.04 30.50
N ASP A 90 -8.33 23.43 31.68
CA ASP A 90 -8.84 24.59 32.41
C ASP A 90 -7.67 25.52 32.73
N GLU A 91 -7.62 26.65 32.02
CA GLU A 91 -6.58 27.68 32.14
C GLU A 91 -6.36 28.11 33.60
N GLU A 92 -7.42 28.22 34.40
CA GLU A 92 -7.31 28.67 35.80
C GLU A 92 -6.60 27.64 36.68
N ALA A 93 -6.78 26.35 36.38
CA ALA A 93 -6.26 25.26 37.19
C ALA A 93 -4.81 24.90 36.84
N ILE A 94 -4.45 24.91 35.55
CA ILE A 94 -3.16 24.40 35.05
C ILE A 94 -2.26 25.49 34.48
N GLY A 95 -2.81 26.67 34.18
CA GLY A 95 -2.11 27.80 33.58
C GLY A 95 -2.07 27.77 32.06
N VAL A 96 -1.92 28.95 31.45
CA VAL A 96 -2.06 29.19 29.99
C VAL A 96 -1.24 28.25 29.10
N PHE A 97 0.04 28.04 29.42
CA PHE A 97 0.90 27.19 28.59
C PHE A 97 0.48 25.73 28.64
N GLN A 98 0.12 25.25 29.82
CA GLN A 98 -0.34 23.88 30.05
C GLN A 98 -1.70 23.63 29.39
N ASP A 99 -2.57 24.62 29.41
CA ASP A 99 -3.85 24.61 28.70
C ASP A 99 -3.68 24.48 27.18
N VAL A 100 -2.83 25.32 26.58
CA VAL A 100 -2.50 25.24 25.15
C VAL A 100 -1.95 23.85 24.76
N VAL A 101 -1.05 23.28 25.56
CA VAL A 101 -0.49 21.94 25.32
C VAL A 101 -1.58 20.86 25.49
N CYS A 102 -2.44 21.00 26.49
CA CYS A 102 -3.57 20.11 26.72
C CYS A 102 -4.52 20.08 25.51
N GLU A 103 -5.01 21.23 25.06
CA GLU A 103 -5.94 21.33 23.93
C GLU A 103 -5.28 20.89 22.61
N THR A 104 -4.01 21.23 22.40
CA THR A 104 -3.24 20.74 21.23
C THR A 104 -3.23 19.21 21.19
N THR A 105 -2.77 18.56 22.26
CA THR A 105 -2.61 17.10 22.31
C THR A 105 -3.96 16.38 22.28
N LYS A 106 -5.00 16.97 22.90
CA LYS A 106 -6.39 16.52 22.84
C LYS A 106 -6.96 16.56 21.43
N ALA A 107 -6.66 17.61 20.65
CA ALA A 107 -7.02 17.67 19.24
C ALA A 107 -6.37 16.52 18.44
N PHE A 108 -5.11 16.18 18.71
CA PHE A 108 -4.45 15.02 18.10
C PHE A 108 -5.10 13.68 18.47
N VAL A 109 -5.60 13.52 19.71
CA VAL A 109 -6.39 12.32 20.09
C VAL A 109 -7.64 12.16 19.20
N ARG A 110 -8.28 13.27 18.83
CA ARG A 110 -9.45 13.28 17.92
C ARG A 110 -9.06 13.01 16.46
N CYS A 111 -7.95 13.59 16.00
CA CYS A 111 -7.51 13.45 14.61
C CYS A 111 -6.91 12.07 14.30
N PHE A 112 -6.15 11.48 15.23
CA PHE A 112 -5.41 10.23 15.02
C PHE A 112 -6.23 9.09 14.40
N PRO A 113 -7.39 8.67 14.94
CA PRO A 113 -8.09 7.51 14.41
C PRO A 113 -8.65 7.77 13.00
N VAL A 114 -9.07 9.00 12.72
CA VAL A 114 -9.60 9.40 11.41
C VAL A 114 -8.48 9.44 10.34
N VAL A 115 -7.34 10.05 10.67
CA VAL A 115 -6.15 10.05 9.79
C VAL A 115 -5.66 8.62 9.55
N SER A 116 -5.67 7.78 10.58
CA SER A 116 -5.27 6.38 10.49
C SER A 116 -6.20 5.56 9.59
N ILE A 117 -7.52 5.77 9.64
CA ILE A 117 -8.47 5.11 8.73
C ILE A 117 -8.16 5.49 7.28
N LEU A 118 -7.95 6.78 7.00
CA LEU A 118 -7.60 7.26 5.66
C LEU A 118 -6.32 6.60 5.14
N VAL A 119 -5.25 6.61 5.92
CA VAL A 119 -3.96 6.01 5.51
C VAL A 119 -4.07 4.50 5.36
N ALA A 120 -4.78 3.80 6.25
CA ALA A 120 -4.99 2.36 6.15
C ALA A 120 -5.69 1.97 4.85
N VAL A 121 -6.71 2.73 4.44
CA VAL A 121 -7.42 2.54 3.17
C VAL A 121 -6.51 2.74 1.98
N VAL A 122 -5.72 3.81 1.96
CA VAL A 122 -4.79 4.10 0.86
C VAL A 122 -3.76 2.99 0.72
N VAL A 123 -3.16 2.53 1.82
CA VAL A 123 -2.19 1.43 1.83
C VAL A 123 -2.84 0.12 1.36
N ALA A 124 -4.05 -0.20 1.84
CA ALA A 124 -4.78 -1.39 1.43
C ALA A 124 -5.05 -1.45 -0.08
N SER A 125 -5.42 -0.31 -0.68
CA SER A 125 -5.61 -0.21 -2.12
C SER A 125 -4.33 -0.50 -2.90
N GLN A 126 -3.18 -0.03 -2.42
CA GLN A 126 -1.90 -0.34 -3.04
C GLN A 126 -1.55 -1.83 -2.92
N LEU A 127 -1.84 -2.45 -1.78
CA LEU A 127 -1.60 -3.88 -1.56
C LEU A 127 -2.42 -4.74 -2.52
N ILE A 128 -3.70 -4.44 -2.72
CA ILE A 128 -4.58 -5.13 -3.68
C ILE A 128 -3.98 -5.07 -5.10
N LEU A 129 -3.53 -3.90 -5.52
CA LEU A 129 -2.92 -3.70 -6.84
C LEU A 129 -1.61 -4.48 -7.00
N CYS A 130 -0.73 -4.41 -6.01
CA CYS A 130 0.56 -5.11 -6.06
C CYS A 130 0.37 -6.63 -6.05
N GLN A 131 -0.51 -7.16 -5.19
CA GLN A 131 -0.84 -8.58 -5.15
C GLN A 131 -1.40 -9.05 -6.50
N ARG A 132 -2.39 -8.34 -7.06
CA ARG A 132 -2.98 -8.71 -8.35
C ARG A 132 -1.94 -8.69 -9.46
N LEU A 133 -1.11 -7.66 -9.53
CA LEU A 133 -0.04 -7.56 -10.53
C LEU A 133 0.96 -8.71 -10.37
N PHE A 134 1.41 -9.02 -9.15
CA PHE A 134 2.34 -10.11 -8.88
C PHE A 134 1.87 -11.43 -9.48
N TYR A 135 0.63 -11.84 -9.17
CA TYR A 135 0.08 -13.11 -9.66
C TYR A 135 -0.11 -13.12 -11.19
N LEU A 136 -0.41 -11.97 -11.80
CA LEU A 136 -0.52 -11.87 -13.26
C LEU A 136 0.85 -11.93 -13.93
N MET A 137 1.88 -11.29 -13.39
CA MET A 137 3.22 -11.29 -13.98
C MET A 137 3.89 -12.66 -13.85
N ILE A 138 3.78 -13.33 -12.69
CA ILE A 138 4.41 -14.64 -12.49
C ILE A 138 3.80 -15.71 -13.42
N ARG A 139 2.49 -15.60 -13.70
CA ARG A 139 1.80 -16.47 -14.67
C ARG A 139 2.33 -16.29 -16.09
N ASN A 140 2.87 -15.11 -16.40
CA ASN A 140 3.51 -14.79 -17.68
C ASN A 140 5.04 -14.92 -17.64
N GLY A 141 5.60 -15.64 -16.65
CA GLY A 141 7.03 -15.91 -16.56
C GLY A 141 7.87 -14.70 -16.15
N VAL A 142 7.26 -13.69 -15.51
CA VAL A 142 7.97 -12.50 -15.02
C VAL A 142 7.81 -12.41 -13.50
N LEU A 143 8.92 -12.42 -12.76
CA LEU A 143 8.94 -12.16 -11.33
C LEU A 143 9.30 -10.69 -11.10
N VAL A 144 8.31 -9.93 -10.64
CA VAL A 144 8.48 -8.52 -10.30
C VAL A 144 8.96 -8.39 -8.86
N ASP A 145 10.11 -7.74 -8.70
CA ASP A 145 10.66 -7.28 -7.43
C ASP A 145 10.05 -5.93 -7.07
N PHE A 146 9.07 -5.96 -6.18
CA PHE A 146 8.44 -4.75 -5.66
C PHE A 146 9.41 -4.08 -4.70
N GLN A 147 9.72 -2.80 -4.94
CA GLN A 147 10.60 -2.10 -4.02
C GLN A 147 9.88 -1.92 -2.69
N ASN A 148 10.42 -2.54 -1.64
CA ASN A 148 9.96 -2.31 -0.28
C ASN A 148 10.18 -0.83 0.08
N LEU A 149 9.09 -0.08 0.15
CA LEU A 149 9.09 1.31 0.52
C LEU A 149 9.38 1.37 2.02
N SER A 150 10.56 1.89 2.39
CA SER A 150 10.87 2.15 3.79
C SER A 150 9.77 3.05 4.38
N PRO A 151 9.08 2.65 5.46
CA PRO A 151 8.02 3.46 6.07
C PRO A 151 8.48 4.87 6.42
N PHE A 152 9.75 5.01 6.82
CA PHE A 152 10.36 6.29 7.17
C PHE A 152 10.61 7.23 5.97
N LYS A 153 10.43 6.76 4.74
CA LYS A 153 10.45 7.60 3.54
C LYS A 153 9.04 8.01 3.09
N ASP A 154 8.00 7.40 3.66
CA ASP A 154 6.62 7.72 3.32
C ASP A 154 6.08 8.85 4.23
N PRO A 155 5.67 10.00 3.67
CA PRO A 155 5.06 11.07 4.45
C PRO A 155 3.74 10.70 5.12
N LEU A 156 2.96 9.75 4.58
CA LEU A 156 1.73 9.26 5.22
C LEU A 156 2.02 8.52 6.52
N PHE A 157 3.08 7.70 6.53
CA PHE A 157 3.54 7.03 7.74
C PHE A 157 4.00 8.04 8.79
N TRP A 158 4.79 9.05 8.40
CA TRP A 158 5.20 10.12 9.31
C TRP A 158 4.01 10.90 9.85
N TRP A 159 3.01 11.19 9.03
CA TRP A 159 1.81 11.90 9.47
C TRP A 159 1.03 11.11 10.54
N VAL A 160 0.83 9.80 10.33
CA VAL A 160 0.22 8.92 11.34
C VAL A 160 1.10 8.85 12.60
N LEU A 161 2.41 8.68 12.44
CA LEU A 161 3.34 8.55 13.58
C LEU A 161 3.35 9.81 14.45
N VAL A 162 3.43 11.00 13.83
CA VAL A 162 3.39 12.28 14.54
C VAL A 162 2.04 12.47 15.24
N ASN A 163 0.92 12.19 14.57
CA ASN A 163 -0.40 12.24 15.20
C ASN A 163 -0.48 11.26 16.39
N GLY A 164 0.05 10.06 16.24
CA GLY A 164 0.06 9.04 17.29
C GLY A 164 0.89 9.46 18.50
N VAL A 165 2.10 9.97 18.29
CA VAL A 165 2.97 10.45 19.38
C VAL A 165 2.34 11.64 20.11
N LEU A 166 1.78 12.61 19.39
CA LEU A 166 1.13 13.78 19.99
C LEU A 166 -0.17 13.39 20.71
N ALA A 167 -0.96 12.46 20.17
CA ALA A 167 -2.13 11.91 20.86
C ALA A 167 -1.74 11.16 22.14
N MET A 168 -0.69 10.33 22.09
CA MET A 168 -0.19 9.62 23.27
C MET A 168 0.36 10.57 24.34
N SER A 169 0.97 11.69 23.91
CA SER A 169 1.46 12.71 24.84
C SER A 169 0.35 13.36 25.66
N HIS A 170 -0.91 13.37 25.18
CA HIS A 170 -2.06 13.84 25.96
C HIS A 170 -2.23 13.05 27.26
N PHE A 171 -2.14 11.73 27.20
CA PHE A 171 -2.28 10.86 28.37
C PHE A 171 -1.07 10.97 29.30
N GLY A 172 0.14 11.13 28.74
CA GLY A 172 1.33 11.42 29.52
C GLY A 172 1.23 12.77 30.24
N PHE A 173 0.68 13.79 29.58
CA PHE A 173 0.44 15.09 30.17
C PHE A 173 -0.63 15.02 31.27
N HIS A 174 -1.74 14.31 31.04
CA HIS A 174 -2.77 14.06 32.04
C HIS A 174 -2.19 13.38 33.29
N MET A 175 -1.30 12.39 33.14
CA MET A 175 -0.57 11.76 34.24
C MET A 175 0.25 12.78 35.06
N LEU A 176 1.00 13.67 34.39
CA LEU A 176 1.87 14.65 35.04
C LEU A 176 1.10 15.76 35.77
N VAL A 177 0.01 16.22 35.18
CA VAL A 177 -0.83 17.29 35.75
C VAL A 177 -1.75 16.78 36.85
N ALA A 178 -2.24 15.54 36.74
CA ALA A 178 -3.05 14.91 37.78
C ALA A 178 -2.33 14.90 39.14
N GLU A 179 -1.03 14.66 39.14
CA GLU A 179 -0.20 14.68 40.35
C GLU A 179 -0.18 16.07 41.01
N GLN A 180 -0.21 17.14 40.20
CA GLN A 180 -0.22 18.52 40.68
C GLN A 180 -1.59 18.95 41.20
N MET A 181 -2.68 18.55 40.52
CA MET A 181 -4.04 18.97 40.88
C MET A 181 -4.65 18.19 42.05
N HIS A 182 -4.13 17.00 42.41
CA HIS A 182 -4.73 16.14 43.43
C HIS A 182 -3.79 15.86 44.61
N ILE A 183 -3.34 16.93 45.27
CA ILE A 183 -2.51 16.90 46.50
C ILE A 183 -3.19 16.15 47.69
N GLY A 184 -4.42 15.65 47.54
CA GLY A 184 -5.06 14.70 48.45
C GLY A 184 -4.91 13.23 48.00
N LYS A 185 -4.30 12.38 48.85
CA LYS A 185 -4.02 10.95 48.56
C LYS A 185 -5.24 10.13 48.14
N ASP A 186 -6.43 10.45 48.63
CA ASP A 186 -7.64 9.65 48.41
C ASP A 186 -8.18 9.74 46.97
N ASN A 187 -7.72 10.71 46.17
CA ASN A 187 -8.13 10.86 44.76
C ASN A 187 -7.15 10.22 43.76
N LEU A 188 -5.93 9.88 44.19
CA LEU A 188 -4.90 9.39 43.27
C LEU A 188 -5.25 8.01 42.68
N GLU A 189 -5.80 7.09 43.48
CA GLU A 189 -6.15 5.75 43.01
C GLU A 189 -7.23 5.79 41.92
N ASN A 190 -8.24 6.65 42.07
CA ASN A 190 -9.31 6.82 41.08
C ASN A 190 -8.79 7.42 39.78
N VAL A 191 -7.85 8.38 39.86
CA VAL A 191 -7.24 8.98 38.67
C VAL A 191 -6.33 8.00 37.96
N VAL A 192 -5.48 7.26 38.69
CA VAL A 192 -4.62 6.22 38.10
C VAL A 192 -5.46 5.12 37.45
N ALA A 193 -6.57 4.70 38.08
CA ALA A 193 -7.48 3.73 37.50
C ALA A 193 -8.12 4.22 36.20
N SER A 194 -8.56 5.49 36.16
CA SER A 194 -9.15 6.11 34.97
C SER A 194 -8.13 6.26 33.84
N LEU A 195 -6.94 6.77 34.14
CA LEU A 195 -5.82 6.88 33.21
C LEU A 195 -5.39 5.53 32.64
N LYS A 196 -5.33 4.50 33.49
CA LYS A 196 -5.03 3.13 33.05
C LYS A 196 -6.08 2.64 32.07
N GLN A 197 -7.36 2.91 32.33
CA GLN A 197 -8.44 2.54 31.43
C GLN A 197 -8.30 3.26 30.08
N ASP A 198 -8.05 4.56 30.08
CA ASP A 198 -7.93 5.35 28.85
C ASP A 198 -6.69 4.98 28.03
N ALA A 199 -5.54 4.77 28.69
CA ALA A 199 -4.29 4.37 28.05
C ALA A 199 -4.38 2.96 27.45
N ILE A 200 -5.04 2.02 28.14
CA ILE A 200 -5.28 0.68 27.59
C ILE A 200 -6.26 0.77 26.41
N PHE A 201 -7.28 1.62 26.53
CA PHE A 201 -8.33 1.70 25.54
C PHE A 201 -7.88 2.36 24.23
N PHE A 202 -7.18 3.49 24.32
CA PHE A 202 -6.70 4.23 23.15
C PHE A 202 -5.26 3.84 22.77
N GLY A 203 -4.36 3.83 23.76
CA GLY A 203 -2.94 3.73 23.50
C GLY A 203 -2.49 2.37 22.98
N LEU A 204 -3.01 1.28 23.54
CA LEU A 204 -2.65 -0.07 23.09
C LEU A 204 -3.09 -0.32 21.64
N PRO A 205 -4.35 -0.07 21.23
CA PRO A 205 -4.74 -0.18 19.82
C PRO A 205 -3.98 0.77 18.89
N ALA A 206 -3.70 2.02 19.31
CA ALA A 206 -2.94 2.97 18.52
C ALA A 206 -1.52 2.46 18.24
N MET A 207 -0.82 1.94 19.26
CA MET A 207 0.50 1.33 19.09
C MET A 207 0.45 0.10 18.19
N PHE A 208 -0.50 -0.80 18.39
CA PHE A 208 -0.66 -1.96 17.52
C PHE A 208 -0.92 -1.53 16.07
N TYR A 209 -1.78 -0.54 15.84
CA TYR A 209 -2.03 -0.03 14.51
C TYR A 209 -0.75 0.51 13.85
N VAL A 210 0.07 1.30 14.56
CA VAL A 210 1.35 1.80 14.00
C VAL A 210 2.30 0.64 13.66
N VAL A 211 2.38 -0.40 14.50
CA VAL A 211 3.17 -1.61 14.20
C VAL A 211 2.61 -2.36 13.00
N PHE A 212 1.30 -2.55 12.91
CA PHE A 212 0.67 -3.19 11.76
C PHE A 212 0.85 -2.38 10.48
N LEU A 213 0.74 -1.05 10.57
CA LEU A 213 1.01 -0.15 9.46
C LEU A 213 2.45 -0.34 9.00
N TYR A 214 3.43 -0.30 9.91
CA TYR A 214 4.83 -0.58 9.60
C TYR A 214 5.03 -1.92 8.88
N LEU A 215 4.42 -3.00 9.38
CA LEU A 215 4.52 -4.33 8.77
C LEU A 215 3.82 -4.40 7.40
N SER A 216 2.79 -3.60 7.16
CA SER A 216 2.06 -3.57 5.89
C SER A 216 2.83 -2.92 4.74
N TYR A 217 3.92 -2.20 5.02
CA TYR A 217 4.83 -1.69 3.98
C TYR A 217 5.68 -2.78 3.35
N ASP A 218 5.81 -3.93 4.01
CA ASP A 218 6.51 -5.09 3.46
C ASP A 218 5.54 -5.92 2.60
N VAL A 219 5.46 -5.55 1.32
CA VAL A 219 4.53 -6.17 0.37
C VAL A 219 4.86 -7.65 0.18
N GLU A 220 6.14 -8.02 0.26
CA GLU A 220 6.60 -9.39 0.04
C GLU A 220 6.01 -10.39 1.03
N TRP A 221 5.76 -9.97 2.27
CA TRP A 221 5.13 -10.83 3.28
C TRP A 221 3.68 -11.20 2.96
N LEU A 222 3.01 -10.39 2.14
CA LEU A 222 1.64 -10.61 1.70
C LEU A 222 1.58 -11.37 0.37
N LEU A 223 2.72 -11.59 -0.28
CA LEU A 223 2.83 -12.38 -1.50
C LEU A 223 3.11 -13.84 -1.16
N LEU A 224 2.64 -14.75 -2.01
CA LEU A 224 2.92 -16.16 -1.83
C LEU A 224 4.43 -16.42 -2.03
N PRO A 225 5.15 -17.01 -1.06
CA PRO A 225 6.56 -17.28 -1.23
C PRO A 225 6.79 -18.30 -2.35
N LEU A 226 7.88 -18.13 -3.10
CA LEU A 226 8.23 -19.00 -4.24
C LEU A 226 8.23 -20.49 -3.87
N SER A 227 8.59 -20.84 -2.63
CA SER A 227 8.56 -22.23 -2.13
C SER A 227 7.19 -22.88 -2.26
N LYS A 228 6.09 -22.14 -2.10
CA LYS A 228 4.74 -22.68 -2.23
C LYS A 228 4.38 -23.09 -3.66
N PHE A 229 5.01 -22.49 -4.66
CA PHE A 229 4.86 -22.91 -6.05
C PHE A 229 5.52 -24.27 -6.28
N TRP A 230 6.67 -24.52 -5.65
CA TRP A 230 7.36 -25.82 -5.69
C TRP A 230 6.61 -26.91 -4.93
N GLU A 231 5.94 -26.57 -3.83
CA GLU A 231 5.09 -27.50 -3.09
C GLU A 231 3.87 -27.94 -3.91
N ALA A 232 3.27 -27.04 -4.69
CA ALA A 232 2.07 -27.33 -5.49
C ALA A 232 2.35 -28.20 -6.72
N ASP A 233 3.39 -27.88 -7.51
CA ASP A 233 3.83 -28.69 -8.65
C ASP A 233 5.34 -28.47 -8.91
N PRO A 234 6.21 -29.39 -8.48
CA PRO A 234 7.65 -29.21 -8.60
C PRO A 234 8.13 -29.28 -10.05
N GLU A 235 7.45 -30.00 -10.94
CA GLU A 235 7.83 -30.08 -12.35
C GLU A 235 7.51 -28.78 -13.08
N TRP A 236 6.31 -28.23 -12.85
CA TRP A 236 5.94 -26.93 -13.39
C TRP A 236 6.84 -25.84 -12.82
N ALA A 237 7.05 -25.81 -11.50
CA ALA A 237 7.91 -24.82 -10.85
C ALA A 237 9.36 -24.90 -11.38
N TYR A 238 9.90 -26.09 -11.62
CA TYR A 238 11.22 -26.26 -12.22
C TYR A 238 11.30 -25.69 -13.64
N ARG A 239 10.29 -25.94 -14.48
CA ARG A 239 10.26 -25.41 -15.86
C ARG A 239 10.10 -23.90 -15.86
N THR A 240 9.13 -23.38 -15.11
CA THR A 240 8.84 -21.95 -15.06
C THR A 240 9.97 -21.17 -14.40
N SER A 241 10.57 -21.66 -13.31
CA SER A 241 11.69 -20.99 -12.64
C SER A 241 12.96 -20.88 -13.49
N ARG A 242 13.17 -21.82 -14.43
CA ARG A 242 14.27 -21.77 -15.39
C ARG A 242 14.11 -20.63 -16.40
N ASP A 243 12.88 -20.36 -16.83
CA ASP A 243 12.56 -19.38 -17.86
C ASP A 243 12.07 -18.04 -17.27
N LEU A 244 12.00 -17.95 -15.94
CA LEU A 244 11.46 -16.82 -15.20
C LEU A 244 12.39 -15.61 -15.28
N VAL A 245 11.85 -14.49 -15.74
CA VAL A 245 12.57 -13.24 -15.88
C VAL A 245 12.35 -12.40 -14.64
N PHE A 246 13.43 -12.08 -13.94
CA PHE A 246 13.40 -11.21 -12.76
C PHE A 246 13.55 -9.74 -13.18
N VAL A 247 12.61 -8.89 -12.78
CA VAL A 247 12.65 -7.45 -13.07
C VAL A 247 12.29 -6.62 -11.86
N THR A 248 12.87 -5.42 -11.76
CA THR A 248 12.47 -4.44 -10.75
C THR A 248 11.17 -3.75 -11.13
N GLU A 249 10.47 -3.24 -10.12
CA GLU A 249 9.28 -2.40 -10.27
C GLU A 249 9.47 -1.25 -11.28
N ASN A 250 10.65 -0.61 -11.30
CA ASN A 250 10.94 0.49 -12.23
C ASN A 250 11.00 0.03 -13.69
N VAL A 251 11.59 -1.15 -13.94
CA VAL A 251 11.67 -1.73 -15.30
C VAL A 251 10.29 -2.15 -15.76
N ALA A 252 9.49 -2.77 -14.89
CA ALA A 252 8.11 -3.14 -15.19
C ALA A 252 7.24 -1.89 -15.49
N CYS A 253 7.39 -0.83 -14.69
CA CYS A 253 6.74 0.45 -14.92
C CYS A 253 7.11 1.03 -16.29
N LYS A 254 8.40 1.12 -16.61
CA LYS A 254 8.87 1.64 -17.90
C LYS A 254 8.31 0.83 -19.08
N ALA A 255 8.37 -0.49 -19.01
CA ALA A 255 7.81 -1.37 -20.04
C ALA A 255 6.30 -1.15 -20.21
N SER A 256 5.56 -0.99 -19.11
CA SER A 256 4.11 -0.72 -19.18
C SER A 256 3.75 0.63 -19.81
N LEU A 257 4.67 1.61 -19.75
CA LEU A 257 4.48 2.92 -20.36
C LEU A 257 4.85 2.93 -21.85
N GLU A 258 5.84 2.14 -22.26
CA GLU A 258 6.28 2.02 -23.65
C GLU A 258 5.31 1.17 -24.49
N ASP A 259 4.73 0.12 -23.91
CA ASP A 259 3.76 -0.75 -24.58
C ASP A 259 2.45 -0.83 -23.76
N PRO A 260 1.46 0.06 -24.01
CA PRO A 260 0.15 0.03 -23.35
C PRO A 260 -0.75 -1.08 -23.91
N GLY A 261 -0.16 -2.24 -24.18
CA GLY A 261 -0.82 -3.46 -24.59
C GLY A 261 -1.46 -4.20 -23.41
N SER A 262 -1.80 -5.47 -23.62
CA SER A 262 -2.23 -6.34 -22.54
C SER A 262 -1.08 -6.62 -21.57
N ILE A 263 -1.38 -7.08 -20.34
CA ILE A 263 -0.38 -7.52 -19.36
C ILE A 263 0.50 -8.62 -19.94
N GLN A 264 -0.05 -9.46 -20.81
CA GLN A 264 0.73 -10.46 -21.52
C GLN A 264 1.70 -9.79 -22.51
N ASP A 265 1.26 -8.76 -23.24
CA ASP A 265 2.15 -7.99 -24.12
C ASP A 265 3.27 -7.30 -23.32
N VAL A 266 2.95 -6.70 -22.16
CA VAL A 266 3.94 -6.09 -21.25
C VAL A 266 4.93 -7.13 -20.72
N ALA A 267 4.44 -8.29 -20.29
CA ALA A 267 5.31 -9.38 -19.82
C ALA A 267 6.19 -9.92 -20.95
N GLU A 268 5.63 -10.13 -22.15
CA GLU A 268 6.38 -10.56 -23.33
C GLU A 268 7.42 -9.52 -23.77
N ALA A 269 7.09 -8.22 -23.69
CA ALA A 269 8.01 -7.13 -23.95
C ALA A 269 9.17 -7.15 -22.94
N ILE A 270 8.88 -7.31 -21.65
CA ILE A 270 9.88 -7.45 -20.58
C ILE A 270 10.80 -8.66 -20.84
N VAL A 271 10.23 -9.82 -21.17
CA VAL A 271 10.99 -11.04 -21.47
C VAL A 271 11.88 -10.82 -22.69
N ARG A 272 11.36 -10.21 -23.76
CA ARG A 272 12.09 -9.93 -25.00
C ARG A 272 13.25 -8.97 -24.75
N VAL A 273 13.00 -7.87 -24.06
CA VAL A 273 14.01 -6.88 -23.71
C VAL A 273 15.10 -7.54 -22.87
N THR A 274 14.74 -8.28 -21.83
CA THR A 274 15.72 -8.92 -20.95
C THR A 274 16.58 -9.94 -21.70
N ARG A 275 15.98 -10.77 -22.57
CA ARG A 275 16.72 -11.72 -23.41
C ARG A 275 17.65 -11.05 -24.42
N SER A 276 17.25 -9.93 -25.01
CA SER A 276 18.13 -9.20 -25.93
C SER A 276 19.41 -8.70 -25.23
N TYR A 277 19.30 -8.28 -23.96
CA TYR A 277 20.47 -7.92 -23.16
C TYR A 277 21.34 -9.13 -22.78
N ASP A 278 20.73 -10.30 -22.55
CA ASP A 278 21.47 -11.56 -22.38
C ASP A 278 22.33 -11.89 -23.60
N GLU A 279 21.73 -11.83 -24.80
CA GLU A 279 22.41 -12.12 -26.05
C GLU A 279 23.54 -11.12 -26.35
N MET A 280 23.31 -9.82 -26.09
CA MET A 280 24.34 -8.79 -26.23
C MET A 280 25.52 -9.02 -25.28
N GLU A 281 25.27 -9.37 -24.02
CA GLU A 281 26.33 -9.62 -23.04
C GLU A 281 27.09 -10.92 -23.31
N GLU A 282 26.42 -11.97 -23.79
CA GLU A 282 27.12 -13.17 -24.27
C GLU A 282 28.05 -12.84 -25.45
N SER A 283 27.64 -11.93 -26.35
CA SER A 283 28.48 -11.48 -27.47
C SER A 283 29.69 -10.65 -27.02
N GLU A 284 29.55 -9.78 -26.00
CA GLU A 284 30.67 -9.00 -25.44
C GLU A 284 31.68 -9.90 -24.70
N ASN A 285 31.18 -10.89 -23.94
CA ASN A 285 31.99 -11.79 -23.14
C ASN A 285 32.69 -12.90 -23.95
N HIS A 286 32.37 -13.07 -25.24
CA HIS A 286 33.11 -13.97 -26.13
C HIS A 286 34.47 -13.41 -26.60
N SER A 287 34.90 -12.25 -26.09
CA SER A 287 36.32 -11.90 -26.09
C SER A 287 37.11 -12.92 -25.27
N PRO A 288 38.18 -13.53 -25.83
CA PRO A 288 38.91 -14.63 -25.20
C PRO A 288 39.73 -14.16 -23.99
N SER A 289 39.05 -13.93 -22.87
CA SER A 289 39.70 -13.77 -21.58
C SER A 289 39.73 -15.14 -20.89
N ASN A 290 40.95 -15.67 -20.74
CA ASN A 290 41.25 -16.95 -20.10
C ASN A 290 40.82 -16.91 -18.62
N GLY A 291 39.59 -17.35 -18.32
CA GLY A 291 39.17 -17.55 -16.94
C GLY A 291 37.78 -18.14 -16.86
N GLN A 292 37.64 -19.33 -16.27
CA GLN A 292 36.35 -19.98 -16.00
C GLN A 292 35.49 -19.11 -15.06
N GLN A 293 34.74 -18.15 -15.60
CA GLN A 293 33.79 -17.38 -14.83
C GLN A 293 32.46 -18.14 -14.79
N LYS A 294 32.08 -18.59 -13.60
CA LYS A 294 30.84 -19.32 -13.32
C LYS A 294 29.66 -18.44 -13.74
N ARG A 295 28.87 -18.88 -14.73
CA ARG A 295 27.64 -18.20 -15.17
C ARG A 295 26.67 -18.10 -13.99
N GLN A 296 26.55 -16.92 -13.38
CA GLN A 296 25.42 -16.61 -12.51
C GLN A 296 24.31 -16.07 -13.42
N PHE A 297 23.18 -16.78 -13.46
CA PHE A 297 21.98 -16.43 -14.25
C PHE A 297 21.18 -15.26 -13.64
N TRP A 298 21.78 -14.53 -12.70
CA TRP A 298 21.18 -13.38 -12.06
C TRP A 298 21.55 -12.14 -12.88
N VAL A 299 20.53 -11.39 -13.31
CA VAL A 299 20.70 -10.03 -13.85
C VAL A 299 21.45 -9.24 -12.78
N SER A 300 22.76 -9.04 -12.97
CA SER A 300 23.57 -8.33 -11.98
C SER A 300 22.98 -6.95 -11.72
N GLU A 301 23.14 -6.41 -10.52
CA GLU A 301 22.69 -5.04 -10.18
C GLU A 301 23.23 -4.02 -11.19
N LYS A 302 24.46 -4.24 -11.70
CA LYS A 302 25.04 -3.47 -12.81
C LYS A 302 24.24 -3.55 -14.11
N ARG A 303 23.62 -4.68 -14.41
CA ARG A 303 22.75 -4.86 -15.58
C ARG A 303 21.41 -4.16 -15.38
N GLN A 304 20.84 -4.17 -14.17
CA GLN A 304 19.68 -3.33 -13.85
C GLN A 304 20.02 -1.83 -13.98
N GLN A 305 21.21 -1.41 -13.55
CA GLN A 305 21.71 -0.05 -13.76
C GLN A 305 21.95 0.28 -15.25
N LYS A 306 22.41 -0.68 -16.09
CA LYS A 306 22.53 -0.48 -17.55
C LYS A 306 21.15 -0.37 -18.22
N LEU A 307 20.17 -1.15 -17.80
CA LEU A 307 18.75 -1.02 -18.22
C LEU A 307 18.17 0.36 -17.88
N HIS A 308 18.67 0.98 -16.81
CA HIS A 308 18.34 2.37 -16.50
C HIS A 308 18.94 3.38 -17.48
N GLY A 309 19.96 3.01 -18.27
CA GLY A 309 20.54 3.80 -19.35
C GLY A 309 21.22 5.10 -18.89
N PRO A 310 22.43 5.43 -19.37
CA PRO A 310 23.02 6.76 -19.11
C PRO A 310 22.15 7.90 -19.66
N ASP A 311 21.43 7.66 -20.77
CA ASP A 311 20.56 8.65 -21.42
C ASP A 311 19.23 8.89 -20.68
N CYS A 312 18.90 8.09 -19.66
CA CYS A 312 17.70 8.32 -18.83
C CYS A 312 18.00 9.14 -17.56
N GLN A 313 19.26 9.54 -17.31
CA GLN A 313 19.56 10.50 -16.24
C GLN A 313 19.03 11.90 -16.55
N ASP A 314 18.85 12.26 -17.84
CA ASP A 314 18.24 13.55 -18.21
C ASP A 314 16.71 13.57 -18.04
N CYS A 315 16.04 12.41 -18.03
CA CYS A 315 14.62 12.33 -17.66
C CYS A 315 14.37 12.56 -16.16
N THR A 316 15.41 12.48 -15.32
CA THR A 316 15.31 12.80 -13.89
C THR A 316 15.57 14.27 -13.57
N HIS A 317 16.09 15.07 -14.51
CA HIS A 317 16.50 16.45 -14.25
C HIS A 317 15.50 17.53 -14.72
N HIS A 318 14.52 17.21 -15.57
CA HIS A 318 13.43 18.16 -15.87
C HIS A 318 12.27 18.06 -14.86
N HIS A 319 12.48 18.74 -13.73
CA HIS A 319 11.46 19.36 -12.88
C HIS A 319 10.13 18.62 -12.63
N ALA A 320 10.14 17.63 -11.74
CA ALA A 320 9.03 17.45 -10.79
C ALA A 320 9.52 17.01 -9.38
N PRO A 321 10.35 17.83 -8.70
CA PRO A 321 11.14 17.44 -7.53
C PRO A 321 10.37 17.16 -6.22
N ALA A 322 9.04 16.98 -6.25
CA ALA A 322 8.26 16.66 -5.03
C ALA A 322 7.10 15.67 -5.25
N ARG A 323 6.72 15.36 -6.50
CA ARG A 323 5.62 14.40 -6.79
C ARG A 323 6.08 12.94 -6.81
N GLN A 324 7.38 12.68 -6.70
CA GLN A 324 7.98 11.37 -6.99
C GLN A 324 7.83 10.32 -5.87
N GLY A 325 7.34 10.70 -4.69
CA GLY A 325 7.17 9.78 -3.54
C GLY A 325 5.81 9.09 -3.48
N TRP A 326 4.73 9.84 -3.74
CA TRP A 326 3.36 9.38 -3.50
C TRP A 326 2.84 8.46 -4.62
N ILE A 327 3.44 8.55 -5.82
CA ILE A 327 2.84 8.08 -7.07
C ILE A 327 3.75 7.07 -7.79
N LYS A 328 4.63 6.37 -7.07
CA LYS A 328 5.46 5.34 -7.73
C LYS A 328 4.63 4.16 -8.25
N ARG A 329 3.40 3.98 -7.76
CA ARG A 329 2.56 2.80 -8.03
C ARG A 329 1.29 3.05 -8.82
N ALA A 330 1.01 4.29 -9.24
CA ALA A 330 -0.18 4.58 -10.04
C ALA A 330 -0.17 3.86 -11.40
N TRP A 331 1.02 3.58 -11.94
CA TRP A 331 1.16 2.79 -13.16
C TRP A 331 0.56 1.39 -13.04
N ILE A 332 0.55 0.79 -11.84
CA ILE A 332 -0.06 -0.53 -11.61
C ILE A 332 -1.57 -0.43 -11.80
N ALA A 333 -2.20 0.59 -11.21
CA ALA A 333 -3.63 0.84 -11.41
C ALA A 333 -3.93 1.08 -12.90
N LYS A 334 -3.14 1.91 -13.57
CA LYS A 334 -3.27 2.19 -15.00
C LYS A 334 -3.17 0.92 -15.85
N LEU A 335 -2.21 0.05 -15.54
CA LEU A 335 -2.01 -1.22 -16.24
C LEU A 335 -3.16 -2.20 -15.97
N LEU A 336 -3.63 -2.33 -14.73
CA LEU A 336 -4.69 -3.28 -14.37
C LEU A 336 -6.09 -2.83 -14.79
N LEU A 337 -6.31 -1.52 -14.97
CA LEU A 337 -7.62 -0.92 -15.28
C LEU A 337 -7.74 -0.44 -16.73
N ASP A 338 -6.76 -0.72 -17.60
CA ASP A 338 -6.84 -0.33 -19.00
C ASP A 338 -8.09 -0.95 -19.68
N ASN A 339 -8.92 -0.10 -20.28
CA ASN A 339 -10.14 -0.51 -20.98
C ASN A 339 -9.88 -1.56 -22.07
N LYS A 340 -8.70 -1.58 -22.69
CA LYS A 340 -8.31 -2.59 -23.68
C LYS A 340 -8.19 -3.99 -23.07
N LEU A 341 -7.71 -4.06 -21.83
CA LEU A 341 -7.59 -5.32 -21.08
C LEU A 341 -8.95 -5.83 -20.63
N VAL A 342 -9.77 -4.91 -20.12
CA VAL A 342 -11.14 -5.20 -19.69
C VAL A 342 -11.98 -5.77 -20.84
N ALA A 343 -11.84 -5.21 -22.05
CA ALA A 343 -12.61 -5.66 -23.21
C ALA A 343 -12.24 -7.08 -23.68
N ARG A 344 -11.05 -7.59 -23.32
CA ARG A 344 -10.54 -8.88 -23.81
C ARG A 344 -10.69 -10.02 -22.81
N ASP A 345 -10.71 -9.75 -21.50
CA ASP A 345 -10.72 -10.78 -20.46
C ASP A 345 -11.82 -10.54 -19.41
N ALA A 346 -12.73 -11.53 -19.28
CA ALA A 346 -13.80 -11.51 -18.28
C ALA A 346 -13.26 -11.40 -16.83
N LYS A 347 -12.07 -11.92 -16.55
CA LYS A 347 -11.43 -11.79 -15.22
C LYS A 347 -11.00 -10.35 -14.94
N CYS A 348 -10.54 -9.62 -15.97
CA CYS A 348 -10.21 -8.20 -15.85
C CYS A 348 -11.46 -7.35 -15.62
N GLN A 349 -12.56 -7.66 -16.30
CA GLN A 349 -13.85 -7.00 -16.05
C GLN A 349 -14.36 -7.25 -14.62
N SER A 350 -14.23 -8.50 -14.14
CA SER A 350 -14.56 -8.83 -12.74
C SER A 350 -13.71 -8.03 -11.76
N PHE A 351 -12.39 -7.96 -12.00
CA PHE A 351 -11.47 -7.16 -11.19
C PHE A 351 -11.88 -5.69 -11.14
N GLN A 352 -12.20 -5.08 -12.28
CA GLN A 352 -12.60 -3.68 -12.37
C GLN A 352 -13.89 -3.40 -11.57
N CYS A 353 -14.87 -4.30 -11.62
CA CYS A 353 -16.10 -4.18 -10.83
C CYS A 353 -15.82 -4.21 -9.32
N TRP A 354 -15.00 -5.18 -8.87
CA TRP A 354 -14.59 -5.27 -7.47
C TRP A 354 -13.74 -4.07 -7.03
N TRP A 355 -12.86 -3.58 -7.91
CA TRP A 355 -12.05 -2.40 -7.66
C TRP A 355 -12.91 -1.14 -7.49
N LEU A 356 -13.85 -0.88 -8.40
CA LEU A 356 -14.80 0.24 -8.27
C LEU A 356 -15.61 0.16 -6.98
N THR A 357 -16.05 -1.06 -6.61
CA THR A 357 -16.77 -1.29 -5.36
C THR A 357 -15.89 -0.94 -4.16
N TRP A 358 -14.64 -1.43 -4.15
CA TRP A 358 -13.66 -1.13 -3.10
C TRP A 358 -13.37 0.36 -2.99
N ILE A 359 -13.14 1.06 -4.10
CA ILE A 359 -12.92 2.51 -4.12
C ILE A 359 -14.14 3.25 -3.58
N THR A 360 -15.35 2.87 -3.99
CA THR A 360 -16.59 3.50 -3.52
C THR A 360 -16.72 3.37 -2.00
N ILE A 361 -16.55 2.16 -1.45
CA ILE A 361 -16.60 1.91 0.00
C ILE A 361 -15.52 2.71 0.73
N SER A 362 -14.29 2.68 0.20
CA SER A 362 -13.14 3.40 0.74
C SER A 362 -13.38 4.91 0.83
N VAL A 363 -13.89 5.51 -0.24
CA VAL A 363 -14.19 6.94 -0.33
C VAL A 363 -15.31 7.31 0.62
N LEU A 364 -16.39 6.52 0.68
CA LEU A 364 -17.47 6.74 1.64
C LEU A 364 -16.98 6.69 3.09
N MET A 365 -16.10 5.74 3.41
CA MET A 365 -15.50 5.64 4.73
C MET A 365 -14.62 6.87 5.05
N CYS A 366 -13.82 7.34 4.08
CA CYS A 366 -13.01 8.55 4.25
C CYS A 366 -13.86 9.81 4.40
N ILE A 367 -14.93 9.96 3.61
CA ILE A 367 -15.89 11.07 3.73
C ILE A 367 -16.56 11.04 5.09
N GLY A 368 -17.01 9.88 5.56
CA GLY A 368 -17.60 9.73 6.89
C GLY A 368 -16.63 10.15 7.99
N ALA A 369 -15.36 9.74 7.89
CA ALA A 369 -14.34 10.09 8.87
C ALA A 369 -14.01 11.61 8.86
N ILE A 370 -13.89 12.23 7.67
CA ILE A 370 -13.72 13.69 7.54
C ILE A 370 -14.95 14.43 8.08
N ALA A 371 -16.16 13.94 7.81
CA ALA A 371 -17.39 14.56 8.29
C ALA A 371 -17.44 14.60 9.83
N LEU A 372 -16.96 13.56 10.52
CA LEU A 372 -16.84 13.57 11.98
C LEU A 372 -15.96 14.73 12.48
N LEU A 373 -14.82 14.97 11.83
CA LEU A 373 -13.93 16.08 12.18
C LEU A 373 -14.48 17.46 11.78
N VAL A 374 -15.20 17.56 10.66
CA VAL A 374 -15.86 18.81 10.26
C VAL A 374 -16.99 19.17 11.23
N MET A 375 -17.77 18.19 11.69
CA MET A 375 -18.78 18.42 12.73
C MET A 375 -18.13 18.86 14.04
N GLN A 376 -17.01 18.25 14.42
CA GLN A 376 -16.23 18.68 15.58
C GLN A 376 -15.74 20.12 15.42
N LEU A 377 -15.13 20.45 14.29
CA LEU A 377 -14.62 21.78 13.97
C LEU A 377 -15.72 22.84 14.00
N LYS A 378 -16.90 22.53 13.47
CA LYS A 378 -18.07 23.42 13.51
C LYS A 378 -18.46 23.78 14.94
N ASN A 379 -18.54 22.78 15.82
CA ASN A 379 -18.89 23.01 17.22
C ASN A 379 -17.82 23.82 17.94
N ASP A 380 -16.54 23.49 17.76
CA ASP A 380 -15.45 24.22 18.41
C ASP A 380 -15.38 25.68 17.91
N VAL A 381 -15.80 25.96 16.66
CA VAL A 381 -15.99 27.33 16.15
C VAL A 381 -17.19 28.03 16.80
N GLU A 382 -18.30 27.33 17.04
CA GLU A 382 -19.46 27.87 17.75
C GLU A 382 -19.11 28.24 19.19
N ASP A 383 -18.30 27.41 19.87
CA ASP A 383 -17.80 27.66 21.23
C ASP A 383 -16.92 28.94 21.25
N ILE A 384 -16.00 29.09 20.29
CA ILE A 384 -15.20 30.33 20.14
C ILE A 384 -16.08 31.56 19.93
N LEU A 385 -17.11 31.47 19.08
CA LEU A 385 -18.03 32.58 18.82
C LEU A 385 -18.86 32.94 20.06
N ALA A 386 -19.07 32.00 20.98
CA ALA A 386 -19.71 32.23 22.26
C ALA A 386 -18.78 32.84 23.32
N GLY A 387 -17.48 33.00 23.02
CA GLY A 387 -16.48 33.62 23.90
C GLY A 387 -15.50 32.64 24.54
N HIS A 388 -15.53 31.36 24.17
CA HIS A 388 -14.59 30.33 24.64
C HIS A 388 -13.29 30.38 23.81
N GLY A 389 -12.37 31.28 24.19
CA GLY A 389 -11.09 31.47 23.49
C GLY A 389 -10.12 30.29 23.59
N GLU A 390 -10.31 29.41 24.56
CA GLU A 390 -9.52 28.19 24.77
C GLU A 390 -9.52 27.26 23.55
N ASP A 391 -10.60 27.24 22.77
CA ASP A 391 -10.76 26.32 21.63
C ASP A 391 -10.01 26.74 20.34
N TYR A 392 -9.40 27.93 20.29
CA TYR A 392 -8.68 28.44 19.10
C TYR A 392 -7.58 27.48 18.62
N VAL A 393 -6.85 26.89 19.57
CA VAL A 393 -5.74 25.98 19.28
C VAL A 393 -6.25 24.66 18.70
N ALA A 394 -7.30 24.10 19.32
CA ALA A 394 -7.93 22.88 18.84
C ALA A 394 -8.52 23.06 17.43
N VAL A 395 -9.21 24.16 17.17
CA VAL A 395 -9.75 24.52 15.84
C VAL A 395 -8.64 24.59 14.79
N THR A 396 -7.49 25.18 15.13
CA THR A 396 -6.35 25.29 14.21
C THR A 396 -5.78 23.92 13.87
N VAL A 397 -5.52 23.08 14.87
CA VAL A 397 -4.95 21.72 14.67
C VAL A 397 -5.91 20.84 13.87
N ILE A 398 -7.20 20.85 14.22
CA ILE A 398 -8.23 20.06 13.52
C ILE A 398 -8.38 20.57 12.09
N GLY A 399 -8.44 21.89 11.89
CA GLY A 399 -8.55 22.51 10.57
C GLY A 399 -7.39 22.13 9.64
N ILE A 400 -6.15 22.18 10.12
CA ILE A 400 -4.97 21.76 9.35
C ILE A 400 -5.08 20.28 8.94
N ASN A 401 -5.46 19.40 9.87
CA ASN A 401 -5.62 17.98 9.55
C ASN A 401 -6.74 17.75 8.53
N VAL A 402 -7.89 18.43 8.66
CA VAL A 402 -9.01 18.35 7.69
C VAL A 402 -8.56 18.76 6.29
N VAL A 403 -7.85 19.88 6.16
CA VAL A 403 -7.29 20.34 4.88
C VAL A 403 -6.31 19.31 4.30
N ALA A 404 -5.40 18.77 5.13
CA ALA A 404 -4.47 17.73 4.71
C ALA A 404 -5.21 16.47 4.23
N MET A 405 -6.23 15.99 4.96
CA MET A 405 -7.03 14.83 4.57
C MET A 405 -7.79 15.06 3.26
N LEU A 406 -8.38 16.25 3.07
CA LEU A 406 -9.05 16.59 1.81
C LEU A 406 -8.06 16.63 0.64
N ALA A 407 -6.84 17.13 0.85
CA ALA A 407 -5.78 17.12 -0.15
C ALA A 407 -5.35 15.68 -0.49
N VAL A 408 -5.13 14.82 0.50
CA VAL A 408 -4.80 13.40 0.30
C VAL A 408 -5.93 12.66 -0.41
N LEU A 409 -7.18 12.86 0.01
CA LEU A 409 -8.35 12.22 -0.61
C LEU A 409 -8.54 12.70 -2.04
N SER A 410 -8.37 14.00 -2.31
CA SER A 410 -8.47 14.57 -3.66
C SER A 410 -7.36 14.05 -4.55
N PHE A 411 -6.15 13.93 -4.02
CA PHE A 411 -5.01 13.33 -4.72
C PHE A 411 -5.27 11.85 -5.03
N TYR A 412 -5.71 11.08 -4.04
CA TYR A 412 -6.11 9.68 -4.19
C TYR A 412 -7.22 9.49 -5.23
N MET A 413 -8.25 10.34 -5.19
CA MET A 413 -9.34 10.32 -6.17
C MET A 413 -8.88 10.72 -7.56
N ALA A 414 -7.98 11.70 -7.68
CA ALA A 414 -7.44 12.09 -8.97
C ALA A 414 -6.68 10.92 -9.62
N GLU A 415 -5.82 10.24 -8.86
CA GLU A 415 -5.07 9.08 -9.35
C GLU A 415 -5.98 7.92 -9.75
N LEU A 416 -7.12 7.74 -9.06
CA LEU A 416 -8.05 6.66 -9.35
C LEU A 416 -9.04 6.96 -10.47
N LEU A 417 -9.48 8.22 -10.60
CA LEU A 417 -10.51 8.64 -11.55
C LEU A 417 -9.94 9.14 -12.87
N PHE A 418 -8.81 9.86 -12.89
CA PHE A 418 -8.24 10.40 -14.15
C PHE A 418 -7.58 9.34 -15.04
N HIS A 419 -7.68 8.07 -14.66
CA HIS A 419 -7.21 6.93 -15.46
C HIS A 419 -8.35 6.07 -16.02
N TRP A 420 -9.60 6.52 -15.86
CA TRP A 420 -10.76 6.09 -16.64
C TRP A 420 -11.03 7.06 -17.79
#